data_AF-A0A350MM00-F1
#
_entry.id   AF-A0A350MM00-F1
#
_cell.length_a   1.000
_cell.length_b   1.000
_cell.length_c   1.000
_cell.angle_alpha   90.00
_cell.angle_beta   90.00
_cell.angle_gamma   90.00
#
_symmetry.space_group_name_H-M   'P 1'
#
loop_
_entity.id
_entity.type
_entity.pdbx_description
1 polymer ?
#
loop_
_entity_poly.entity_id
_entity_poly.type
_entity_poly.pdbx_seq_one_letter_code
_entity_poly.pdbx_strand_id
1 'polypeptide(L)'
;MERGDFMSEFKFGCVPSEVDHRDYVYKQIVAPVTLPVRYNRERECSPVRSQGDWGTCVGFAGAGIKDWQERKNYKRDMVMSPLFLYKQCKQLDGKPDQEGTDLRTVMKVLKDYGICKEETLPYENIIMDKPTWPKVLPPCKGQIDAAKEYVIKTYARLYSLEDIKQAILQSGPVLAGIFLCENFRKCNGYIFMPEGGILGAHAVVITGWDDSLVYPYPNKTRKGFLRIRNSWGQIWGESGYAWMPYDYYYEKLDIGTPYFFESWSSVDVIVPVSAKEIILWLNEKKALIDGTETTLDQAPVLDKNTNRTLVPLRFIGENMGYTVEYTSGKITMRKRI
;
A
#
# COMPACT_ATOMS: atom_id res chain seq x y z
N MET A 1 40.78 -8.10 -16.89
CA MET A 1 40.36 -7.82 -15.51
C MET A 1 39.02 -8.48 -15.32
N GLU A 2 39.01 -9.56 -14.56
CA GLU A 2 37.86 -10.44 -14.34
C GLU A 2 36.77 -9.71 -13.56
N ARG A 3 35.52 -9.92 -13.98
CA ARG A 3 34.31 -9.44 -13.30
C ARG A 3 34.10 -10.29 -12.03
N GLY A 4 34.83 -9.96 -10.97
CA GLY A 4 34.65 -10.57 -9.66
C GLY A 4 33.34 -10.12 -8.99
N ASP A 5 32.52 -11.09 -8.59
CA ASP A 5 31.64 -11.11 -7.41
C ASP A 5 31.05 -9.79 -6.89
N PHE A 6 30.21 -9.12 -7.69
CA PHE A 6 29.22 -8.15 -7.16
C PHE A 6 27.90 -8.84 -6.70
N MET A 7 27.88 -10.17 -6.58
CA MET A 7 26.64 -10.96 -6.50
C MET A 7 26.20 -11.38 -5.09
N SER A 8 26.91 -10.97 -4.02
CA SER A 8 26.70 -11.49 -2.66
C SER A 8 25.76 -10.71 -1.73
N GLU A 9 25.11 -9.61 -2.12
CA GLU A 9 24.65 -8.62 -1.12
C GLU A 9 23.20 -8.07 -1.29
N PHE A 10 22.24 -8.88 -1.73
CA PHE A 10 20.81 -8.48 -1.68
C PHE A 10 20.05 -9.19 -0.56
N LYS A 11 19.56 -8.40 0.41
CA LYS A 11 18.74 -8.88 1.53
C LYS A 11 17.26 -8.58 1.35
N PHE A 12 16.46 -9.40 2.03
CA PHE A 12 15.00 -9.40 2.05
C PHE A 12 14.57 -9.08 3.48
N GLY A 13 13.41 -8.45 3.64
CA GLY A 13 12.95 -8.03 4.97
C GLY A 13 11.46 -7.76 5.05
N CYS A 14 10.69 -8.26 4.10
CA CYS A 14 9.24 -8.18 4.16
C CYS A 14 8.70 -9.48 4.74
N VAL A 15 7.78 -9.37 5.70
CA VAL A 15 7.01 -10.49 6.22
C VAL A 15 5.53 -10.25 5.87
N PRO A 16 4.74 -11.27 5.51
CA PRO A 16 3.31 -11.10 5.33
C PRO A 16 2.64 -10.59 6.62
N SER A 17 1.80 -9.56 6.51
CA SER A 17 1.00 -9.12 7.66
C SER A 17 -0.03 -10.20 8.05
N GLU A 18 -0.27 -10.38 9.34
CA GLU A 18 -1.39 -11.20 9.84
C GLU A 18 -2.72 -10.67 9.29
N VAL A 19 -3.76 -11.48 9.16
CA VAL A 19 -5.05 -10.95 8.68
C VAL A 19 -5.71 -10.11 9.79
N ASP A 20 -6.08 -8.86 9.47
CA ASP A 20 -6.88 -8.00 10.34
C ASP A 20 -8.14 -7.56 9.60
N HIS A 21 -9.31 -7.99 10.10
CA HIS A 21 -10.61 -7.68 9.50
C HIS A 21 -11.02 -6.22 9.68
N ARG A 22 -10.24 -5.44 10.45
CA ARG A 22 -10.42 -4.00 10.66
C ARG A 22 -9.67 -3.16 9.64
N ASP A 23 -8.89 -3.78 8.77
CA ASP A 23 -8.23 -3.06 7.69
C ASP A 23 -9.26 -2.46 6.74
N TYR A 24 -9.19 -1.15 6.51
CA TYR A 24 -9.99 -0.52 5.48
C TYR A 24 -9.72 -1.17 4.12
N VAL A 25 -10.79 -1.54 3.42
CA VAL A 25 -10.73 -2.09 2.06
C VAL A 25 -10.83 -0.93 1.07
N TYR A 26 -9.83 -0.76 0.20
CA TYR A 26 -9.71 0.42 -0.67
C TYR A 26 -10.99 0.74 -1.46
N LYS A 27 -11.56 -0.24 -2.17
CA LYS A 27 -12.79 -0.08 -2.97
C LYS A 27 -14.04 0.28 -2.17
N GLN A 28 -14.02 0.14 -0.84
CA GLN A 28 -15.13 0.53 0.02
C GLN A 28 -15.06 2.02 0.41
N ILE A 29 -13.89 2.64 0.28
CA ILE A 29 -13.65 4.03 0.71
C ILE A 29 -13.26 4.96 -0.45
N VAL A 30 -12.88 4.43 -1.61
CA VAL A 30 -12.61 5.19 -2.83
C VAL A 30 -13.49 4.67 -3.96
N ALA A 31 -14.28 5.57 -4.56
CA ALA A 31 -15.10 5.23 -5.72
C ALA A 31 -14.22 4.96 -6.95
N PRO A 32 -14.51 3.91 -7.75
CA PRO A 32 -13.72 3.60 -8.93
C PRO A 32 -13.93 4.66 -10.03
N VAL A 33 -12.87 4.95 -10.77
CA VAL A 33 -12.91 5.78 -11.98
C VAL A 33 -12.60 4.94 -13.22
N THR A 34 -12.83 5.49 -14.41
CA THR A 34 -12.41 4.83 -15.65
C THR A 34 -10.88 4.77 -15.70
N LEU A 35 -10.33 3.57 -15.81
CA LEU A 35 -8.89 3.35 -15.91
C LEU A 35 -8.43 3.48 -17.38
N PRO A 36 -7.33 4.20 -17.66
CA PRO A 36 -6.68 4.11 -18.96
C PRO A 36 -6.03 2.73 -19.15
N VAL A 37 -5.77 2.35 -20.41
CA VAL A 37 -5.05 1.11 -20.77
C VAL A 37 -3.66 1.05 -20.16
N ARG A 38 -3.03 2.20 -19.93
CA ARG A 38 -1.70 2.32 -19.32
C ARG A 38 -1.56 3.61 -18.55
N TYR A 39 -0.77 3.58 -17.48
CA TYR A 39 -0.48 4.74 -16.65
C TYR A 39 0.81 4.50 -15.87
N ASN A 40 1.66 5.52 -15.70
CA ASN A 40 2.90 5.38 -14.92
C ASN A 40 3.27 6.69 -14.21
N ARG A 41 3.46 6.59 -12.88
CA ARG A 41 3.91 7.67 -11.99
C ARG A 41 5.41 7.74 -11.77
N GLU A 42 6.21 6.92 -12.44
CA GLU A 42 7.67 6.87 -12.24
C GLU A 42 8.34 8.25 -12.26
N ARG A 43 7.93 9.15 -13.17
CA ARG A 43 8.45 10.54 -13.26
C ARG A 43 8.07 11.42 -12.05
N GLU A 44 7.18 10.94 -11.21
CA GLU A 44 6.68 11.61 -10.01
C GLU A 44 7.39 11.15 -8.74
N CYS A 45 8.02 9.99 -8.79
CA CYS A 45 8.70 9.39 -7.65
C CYS A 45 10.06 10.06 -7.38
N SER A 46 10.53 9.94 -6.14
CA SER A 46 11.92 10.28 -5.78
C SER A 46 12.93 9.38 -6.50
N PRO A 47 14.21 9.78 -6.59
CA PRO A 47 15.27 8.94 -7.16
C PRO A 47 15.35 7.56 -6.49
N VAL A 48 15.63 6.50 -7.25
CA VAL A 48 15.84 5.15 -6.68
C VAL A 48 17.07 5.17 -5.75
N ARG A 49 16.92 4.51 -4.60
CA ARG A 49 17.94 4.37 -3.56
C ARG A 49 18.31 2.90 -3.37
N SER A 50 19.40 2.65 -2.65
CA SER A 50 19.87 1.29 -2.32
C SER A 50 19.75 1.03 -0.82
N GLN A 51 19.18 -0.12 -0.46
CA GLN A 51 19.14 -0.61 0.93
C GLN A 51 20.44 -1.30 1.36
N GLY A 52 21.33 -1.64 0.42
CA GLY A 52 22.54 -2.41 0.68
C GLY A 52 22.24 -3.78 1.31
N ASP A 53 23.09 -4.18 2.26
CA ASP A 53 23.12 -5.52 2.85
C ASP A 53 22.07 -5.79 3.93
N TRP A 54 21.03 -4.97 4.03
CA TRP A 54 20.10 -5.02 5.16
C TRP A 54 18.67 -5.26 4.71
N GLY A 55 17.93 -6.12 5.42
CA GLY A 55 16.50 -6.40 5.23
C GLY A 55 15.59 -5.24 5.62
N THR A 56 15.83 -4.06 5.05
CA THR A 56 15.11 -2.81 5.32
C THR A 56 14.23 -2.38 4.15
N CYS A 57 13.98 -3.27 3.17
CA CYS A 57 13.17 -3.00 1.97
C CYS A 57 11.83 -2.32 2.29
N VAL A 58 11.18 -2.74 3.37
CA VAL A 58 9.92 -2.17 3.89
C VAL A 58 10.04 -0.68 4.24
N GLY A 59 11.17 -0.26 4.82
CA GLY A 59 11.46 1.15 5.11
C GLY A 59 11.69 1.95 3.84
N PHE A 60 12.41 1.41 2.85
CA PHE A 60 12.62 2.08 1.55
C PHE A 60 11.33 2.21 0.76
N ALA A 61 10.55 1.14 0.68
CA ALA A 61 9.29 1.16 -0.06
C ALA A 61 8.31 2.14 0.58
N GLY A 62 8.14 2.11 1.91
CA GLY A 62 7.29 3.07 2.63
C GLY A 62 7.77 4.52 2.52
N ALA A 63 9.08 4.78 2.64
CA ALA A 63 9.64 6.12 2.41
C ALA A 63 9.37 6.59 0.98
N GLY A 64 9.48 5.69 -0.02
CA GLY A 64 9.16 6.00 -1.42
C GLY A 64 7.70 6.41 -1.65
N ILE A 65 6.75 5.84 -0.91
CA ILE A 65 5.34 6.28 -0.92
C ILE A 65 5.23 7.72 -0.38
N LYS A 66 5.88 7.98 0.76
CA LYS A 66 5.79 9.30 1.41
C LYS A 66 6.52 10.39 0.64
N ASP A 67 7.67 10.08 0.03
CA ASP A 67 8.39 10.98 -0.87
C ASP A 67 7.48 11.47 -2.01
N TRP A 68 6.77 10.53 -2.65
CA TRP A 68 5.82 10.88 -3.71
C TRP A 68 4.71 11.78 -3.17
N GLN A 69 4.14 11.47 -2.00
CA GLN A 69 3.05 12.23 -1.42
C GLN A 69 3.48 13.67 -1.10
N GLU A 70 4.63 13.87 -0.45
CA GLU A 70 5.15 15.22 -0.16
C GLU A 70 5.41 16.01 -1.43
N ARG A 71 6.04 15.38 -2.44
CA ARG A 71 6.34 16.04 -3.71
C ARG A 71 5.07 16.40 -4.48
N LYS A 72 4.08 15.52 -4.52
CA LYS A 72 2.91 15.67 -5.39
C LYS A 72 1.75 16.39 -4.74
N ASN A 73 1.40 16.02 -3.50
CA ASN A 73 0.25 16.59 -2.79
C ASN A 73 0.64 17.89 -2.08
N TYR A 74 1.83 17.94 -1.48
CA TYR A 74 2.26 19.08 -0.66
C TYR A 74 3.31 19.98 -1.32
N LYS A 75 3.76 19.66 -2.54
CA LYS A 75 4.76 20.42 -3.32
C LYS A 75 6.08 20.64 -2.59
N ARG A 76 6.47 19.66 -1.79
CA ARG A 76 7.68 19.63 -0.98
C ARG A 76 8.71 18.73 -1.64
N ASP A 77 9.82 19.30 -2.08
CA ASP A 77 10.92 18.50 -2.62
C ASP A 77 11.87 18.08 -1.49
N MET A 78 11.71 16.85 -1.04
CA MET A 78 12.48 16.27 0.06
C MET A 78 12.52 14.75 -0.06
N VAL A 79 13.43 14.14 0.68
CA VAL A 79 13.57 12.68 0.79
C VAL A 79 13.40 12.28 2.24
N MET A 80 12.59 11.27 2.48
CA MET A 80 12.29 10.74 3.81
C MET A 80 13.29 9.65 4.22
N SER A 81 13.44 9.49 5.54
CA SER A 81 14.37 8.53 6.14
C SER A 81 13.79 7.11 6.21
N PRO A 82 14.23 6.17 5.37
CA PRO A 82 13.81 4.77 5.47
C PRO A 82 14.35 4.13 6.76
N LEU A 83 15.48 4.62 7.28
CA LEU A 83 16.04 4.15 8.55
C LEU A 83 15.14 4.53 9.73
N PHE A 84 14.65 5.77 9.78
CA PHE A 84 13.68 6.18 10.81
C PHE A 84 12.44 5.31 10.76
N LEU A 85 11.84 5.19 9.58
CA LEU A 85 10.62 4.41 9.40
C LEU A 85 10.82 2.97 9.85
N TYR A 86 11.92 2.36 9.45
CA TYR A 86 12.25 1.00 9.85
C TYR A 86 12.47 0.87 11.37
N LYS A 87 13.26 1.75 11.98
CA LYS A 87 13.46 1.77 13.45
C LYS A 87 12.15 1.89 14.21
N GLN A 88 11.24 2.74 13.73
CA GLN A 88 9.92 2.93 14.35
C GLN A 88 9.02 1.71 14.14
N CYS A 89 9.09 1.02 12.98
CA CYS A 89 8.41 -0.26 12.78
C CYS A 89 8.88 -1.30 13.81
N LYS A 90 10.18 -1.37 14.09
CA LYS A 90 10.74 -2.28 15.10
C LYS A 90 10.26 -2.01 16.53
N GLN A 91 9.89 -0.76 16.84
CA GLN A 91 9.27 -0.44 18.13
C GLN A 91 7.80 -0.87 18.17
N LEU A 92 7.11 -0.80 17.03
CA LEU A 92 5.69 -1.10 16.93
C LEU A 92 5.40 -2.61 16.81
N ASP A 93 6.26 -3.35 16.10
CA ASP A 93 6.14 -4.81 15.96
C ASP A 93 6.68 -5.59 17.16
N GLY A 94 7.41 -4.92 18.07
CA GLY A 94 7.95 -5.50 19.29
C GLY A 94 9.09 -6.51 19.07
N LYS A 95 9.69 -6.54 17.87
CA LYS A 95 10.72 -7.51 17.48
C LYS A 95 12.05 -6.84 17.10
N PRO A 96 12.64 -5.98 17.94
CA PRO A 96 13.77 -5.13 17.57
C PRO A 96 15.06 -5.89 17.19
N ASP A 97 15.15 -7.15 17.54
CA ASP A 97 16.23 -8.10 17.28
C ASP A 97 15.96 -9.03 16.09
N GLN A 98 14.85 -8.86 15.38
CA GLN A 98 14.52 -9.62 14.16
C GLN A 98 14.62 -8.74 12.91
N GLU A 99 15.22 -9.30 11.86
CA GLU A 99 15.28 -8.71 10.53
C GLU A 99 13.89 -8.65 9.90
N GLY A 100 13.61 -7.53 9.23
CA GLY A 100 12.36 -7.28 8.53
C GLY A 100 11.20 -6.84 9.42
N THR A 101 10.11 -6.49 8.75
CA THR A 101 8.79 -6.22 9.34
C THR A 101 7.70 -6.44 8.28
N ASP A 102 6.44 -6.20 8.61
CA ASP A 102 5.31 -6.34 7.70
C ASP A 102 4.81 -4.98 7.16
N LEU A 103 4.08 -5.02 6.04
CA LEU A 103 3.64 -3.80 5.35
C LEU A 103 2.56 -3.04 6.11
N ARG A 104 1.66 -3.72 6.83
CA ARG A 104 0.68 -3.04 7.70
C ARG A 104 1.38 -2.23 8.78
N THR A 105 2.42 -2.78 9.40
CA THR A 105 3.23 -2.07 10.40
C THR A 105 3.83 -0.79 9.81
N VAL A 106 4.36 -0.84 8.59
CA VAL A 106 4.85 0.36 7.87
C VAL A 106 3.76 1.41 7.72
N MET A 107 2.58 1.03 7.21
CA MET A 107 1.47 1.97 7.01
C MET A 107 0.97 2.55 8.33
N LYS A 108 0.96 1.75 9.40
CA LYS A 108 0.58 2.19 10.74
C LYS A 108 1.58 3.19 11.32
N VAL A 109 2.89 2.97 11.12
CA VAL A 109 3.91 3.95 11.51
C VAL A 109 3.73 5.27 10.76
N LEU A 110 3.58 5.22 9.43
CA LEU A 110 3.35 6.41 8.62
C LEU A 110 2.11 7.20 9.07
N LYS A 111 1.06 6.52 9.54
CA LYS A 111 -0.18 7.14 10.02
C LYS A 111 -0.04 7.73 11.44
N ASP A 112 0.43 6.91 12.39
CA ASP A 112 0.33 7.25 13.81
C ASP A 112 1.56 8.03 14.32
N TYR A 113 2.71 7.92 13.64
CA TYR A 113 3.99 8.54 14.03
C TYR A 113 4.59 9.43 12.94
N GLY A 114 4.32 9.13 11.67
CA GLY A 114 4.92 9.80 10.52
C GLY A 114 6.34 9.31 10.23
N ILE A 115 7.12 10.13 9.54
CA ILE A 115 8.50 9.82 9.11
C ILE A 115 9.32 11.10 9.05
N CYS A 116 10.55 11.10 9.55
CA CYS A 116 11.41 12.27 9.43
C CYS A 116 12.18 12.30 8.10
N LYS A 117 12.77 13.44 7.77
CA LYS A 117 13.61 13.59 6.57
C LYS A 117 14.86 12.75 6.67
N GLU A 118 15.39 12.35 5.51
CA GLU A 118 16.69 11.68 5.40
C GLU A 118 17.79 12.44 6.14
N GLU A 119 17.82 13.77 6.03
CA GLU A 119 18.80 14.64 6.71
C GLU A 119 18.73 14.54 8.25
N THR A 120 17.56 14.20 8.81
CA THR A 120 17.36 14.06 10.27
C THR A 120 17.86 12.71 10.79
N LEU A 121 17.78 11.67 9.96
CA LEU A 121 18.36 10.36 10.25
C LEU A 121 18.84 9.70 8.95
N PRO A 122 20.08 9.97 8.51
CA PRO A 122 20.62 9.40 7.29
C PRO A 122 20.69 7.88 7.36
N TYR A 123 20.43 7.21 6.24
CA TYR A 123 20.49 5.76 6.14
C TYR A 123 21.89 5.21 6.42
N GLU A 124 22.93 5.98 6.10
CA GLU A 124 24.34 5.66 6.38
C GLU A 124 24.63 5.45 7.87
N ASN A 125 23.79 5.99 8.77
CA ASN A 125 23.89 5.78 10.21
C ASN A 125 23.31 4.41 10.66
N ILE A 126 23.09 3.49 9.72
CA ILE A 126 22.73 2.10 10.02
C ILE A 126 23.91 1.41 10.68
N ILE A 127 23.93 1.40 12.02
CA ILE A 127 24.92 0.67 12.81
C ILE A 127 24.45 -0.78 12.91
N MET A 128 25.11 -1.68 12.18
CA MET A 128 24.84 -3.11 12.27
C MET A 128 26.13 -3.89 12.40
N ASP A 129 26.36 -4.37 13.62
CA ASP A 129 27.55 -5.10 14.03
C ASP A 129 27.49 -6.51 13.41
N LYS A 130 28.30 -6.78 12.37
CA LYS A 130 28.36 -8.12 11.75
C LYS A 130 28.99 -9.08 12.79
N PRO A 131 28.40 -10.28 13.04
CA PRO A 131 27.63 -11.06 12.08
C PRO A 131 26.13 -11.24 12.39
N THR A 132 25.60 -10.67 13.48
CA THR A 132 24.20 -10.88 13.87
C THR A 132 23.37 -9.63 13.65
N TRP A 133 22.09 -9.82 13.31
CA TRP A 133 21.13 -8.72 13.25
C TRP A 133 21.13 -7.98 14.60
N PRO A 134 21.53 -6.70 14.66
CA PRO A 134 21.65 -5.99 15.92
C PRO A 134 20.28 -5.63 16.46
N LYS A 135 20.21 -5.41 17.78
CA LYS A 135 19.03 -4.77 18.38
C LYS A 135 18.87 -3.36 17.80
N VAL A 136 17.81 -3.16 17.04
CA VAL A 136 17.47 -1.87 16.45
C VAL A 136 17.04 -0.90 17.54
N LEU A 137 17.87 0.12 17.79
CA LEU A 137 17.58 1.16 18.78
C LEU A 137 16.43 2.07 18.31
N PRO A 138 15.56 2.52 19.24
CA PRO A 138 14.50 3.47 18.92
C PRO A 138 15.09 4.79 18.39
N PRO A 139 14.35 5.53 17.54
CA PRO A 139 14.70 6.90 17.19
C PRO A 139 14.72 7.80 18.44
N CYS A 140 15.58 8.83 18.45
CA CYS A 140 15.61 9.77 19.55
C CYS A 140 14.37 10.70 19.54
N LYS A 141 14.09 11.38 20.66
CA LYS A 141 12.94 12.28 20.78
C LYS A 141 12.88 13.33 19.66
N GLY A 142 14.02 13.95 19.31
CA GLY A 142 14.07 14.94 18.23
C GLY A 142 13.70 14.37 16.85
N GLN A 143 14.09 13.12 16.57
CA GLN A 143 13.72 12.42 15.34
C GLN A 143 12.22 12.10 15.32
N ILE A 144 11.67 11.66 16.45
CA ILE A 144 10.23 11.38 16.61
C ILE A 144 9.41 12.67 16.44
N ASP A 145 9.84 13.76 17.06
CA ASP A 145 9.14 15.05 16.97
C ASP A 145 9.19 15.61 15.53
N ALA A 146 10.32 15.46 14.82
CA ALA A 146 10.44 15.84 13.42
C ALA A 146 9.55 15.00 12.47
N ALA A 147 9.23 13.76 12.83
CA ALA A 147 8.41 12.86 12.02
C ALA A 147 6.92 13.24 12.00
N LYS A 148 6.42 13.87 13.07
CA LYS A 148 4.99 14.22 13.25
C LYS A 148 4.45 15.18 12.18
N GLU A 149 5.32 15.94 11.52
CA GLU A 149 4.91 16.82 10.42
C GLU A 149 4.51 16.02 9.17
N TYR A 150 5.05 14.81 8.99
CA TYR A 150 4.94 14.04 7.75
C TYR A 150 4.19 12.73 7.99
N VAL A 151 2.91 12.86 8.37
CA VAL A 151 1.97 11.74 8.54
C VAL A 151 1.14 11.50 7.28
N ILE A 152 0.66 10.27 7.09
CA ILE A 152 -0.45 9.99 6.17
C ILE A 152 -1.78 10.09 6.92
N LYS A 153 -2.87 10.47 6.25
CA LYS A 153 -4.19 10.56 6.90
C LYS A 153 -4.74 9.18 7.26
N THR A 154 -4.74 8.27 6.31
CA THR A 154 -5.12 6.87 6.53
C THR A 154 -4.47 5.95 5.48
N TYR A 155 -4.73 4.66 5.59
CA TYR A 155 -4.30 3.64 4.64
C TYR A 155 -5.38 2.58 4.44
N ALA A 156 -5.35 1.90 3.30
CA ALA A 156 -6.28 0.84 2.97
C ALA A 156 -5.59 -0.30 2.22
N ARG A 157 -6.08 -1.51 2.46
CA ARG A 157 -5.63 -2.74 1.82
C ARG A 157 -6.29 -2.91 0.45
N LEU A 158 -5.51 -3.43 -0.49
CA LEU A 158 -5.91 -3.67 -1.88
C LEU A 158 -6.00 -5.19 -2.10
N TYR A 159 -7.14 -5.65 -2.64
CA TYR A 159 -7.44 -7.08 -2.78
C TYR A 159 -7.61 -7.54 -4.23
N SER A 160 -7.51 -6.63 -5.19
CA SER A 160 -7.56 -6.96 -6.62
C SER A 160 -6.55 -6.15 -7.42
N LEU A 161 -6.17 -6.67 -8.58
CA LEU A 161 -5.34 -5.95 -9.55
C LEU A 161 -6.02 -4.64 -9.99
N GLU A 162 -7.35 -4.62 -10.08
CA GLU A 162 -8.11 -3.40 -10.37
C GLU A 162 -7.98 -2.38 -9.23
N ASP A 163 -8.10 -2.79 -7.97
CA ASP A 163 -7.88 -1.90 -6.82
C ASP A 163 -6.47 -1.29 -6.85
N ILE A 164 -5.44 -2.08 -7.20
CA ILE A 164 -4.07 -1.59 -7.35
C ILE A 164 -4.01 -0.48 -8.42
N LYS A 165 -4.64 -0.68 -9.58
CA LYS A 165 -4.68 0.34 -10.64
C LYS A 165 -5.46 1.58 -10.23
N GLN A 166 -6.60 1.41 -9.56
CA GLN A 166 -7.40 2.51 -9.02
C GLN A 166 -6.58 3.33 -8.00
N ALA A 167 -5.90 2.64 -7.07
CA ALA A 167 -5.02 3.27 -6.09
C ALA A 167 -3.88 4.03 -6.73
N ILE A 168 -3.19 3.42 -7.70
CA ILE A 168 -2.17 4.11 -8.49
C ILE A 168 -2.75 5.37 -9.12
N LEU A 169 -3.90 5.30 -9.79
CA LEU A 169 -4.46 6.47 -10.49
C LEU A 169 -4.97 7.56 -9.56
N GLN A 170 -5.58 7.21 -8.43
CA GLN A 170 -6.32 8.16 -7.60
C GLN A 170 -5.58 8.58 -6.32
N SER A 171 -4.77 7.69 -5.74
CA SER A 171 -4.21 7.86 -4.39
C SER A 171 -2.69 7.89 -4.34
N GLY A 172 -2.01 7.36 -5.36
CA GLY A 172 -0.56 7.38 -5.47
C GLY A 172 0.05 5.98 -5.63
N PRO A 173 1.38 5.87 -5.65
CA PRO A 173 2.07 4.59 -5.73
C PRO A 173 1.62 3.64 -4.61
N VAL A 174 1.69 2.34 -4.89
CA VAL A 174 1.21 1.29 -4.01
C VAL A 174 2.38 0.56 -3.35
N LEU A 175 2.32 0.37 -2.04
CA LEU A 175 3.26 -0.47 -1.31
C LEU A 175 2.86 -1.93 -1.51
N ALA A 176 3.77 -2.80 -1.93
CA ALA A 176 3.46 -4.19 -2.22
C ALA A 176 4.52 -5.16 -1.71
N GLY A 177 4.06 -6.36 -1.33
CA GLY A 177 4.86 -7.45 -0.82
C GLY A 177 4.86 -8.60 -1.82
N ILE A 178 6.07 -9.02 -2.22
CA ILE A 178 6.28 -10.08 -3.21
C ILE A 178 7.26 -11.13 -2.68
N PHE A 179 7.01 -12.41 -2.97
CA PHE A 179 7.95 -13.50 -2.73
C PHE A 179 8.93 -13.62 -3.89
N LEU A 180 10.21 -13.85 -3.59
CA LEU A 180 11.30 -13.90 -4.56
C LEU A 180 12.00 -15.26 -4.57
N CYS A 181 12.43 -15.68 -5.75
CA CYS A 181 13.37 -16.78 -5.95
C CYS A 181 14.70 -16.27 -6.56
N GLU A 182 15.69 -17.15 -6.64
CA GLU A 182 17.06 -16.86 -7.09
C GLU A 182 17.15 -16.06 -8.38
N ASN A 183 16.26 -16.33 -9.34
CA ASN A 183 16.24 -15.67 -10.64
C ASN A 183 15.88 -14.19 -10.58
N PHE A 184 15.26 -13.69 -9.51
CA PHE A 184 14.88 -12.28 -9.37
C PHE A 184 16.08 -11.31 -9.40
N ARG A 185 17.27 -11.78 -9.01
CA ARG A 185 18.52 -10.98 -9.08
C ARG A 185 18.88 -10.61 -10.53
N LYS A 186 18.46 -11.42 -11.50
CA LYS A 186 18.67 -11.19 -12.93
C LYS A 186 17.45 -10.48 -13.49
N CYS A 187 17.48 -9.15 -13.48
CA CYS A 187 16.42 -8.35 -14.09
C CYS A 187 17.01 -7.43 -15.17
N ASN A 188 16.49 -7.53 -16.38
CA ASN A 188 16.84 -6.71 -17.55
C ASN A 188 15.74 -5.70 -17.91
N GLY A 189 14.95 -5.28 -16.90
CA GLY A 189 13.76 -4.45 -17.09
C GLY A 189 12.44 -5.22 -17.03
N TYR A 190 12.48 -6.54 -17.14
CA TYR A 190 11.32 -7.42 -16.96
C TYR A 190 11.61 -8.45 -15.87
N ILE A 191 10.64 -8.67 -14.99
CA ILE A 191 10.74 -9.68 -13.93
C ILE A 191 10.30 -11.02 -14.50
N PHE A 192 11.12 -12.04 -14.30
CA PHE A 192 10.78 -13.41 -14.60
C PHE A 192 9.91 -14.00 -13.49
N MET A 193 9.02 -14.93 -13.85
CA MET A 193 8.27 -15.66 -12.81
C MET A 193 9.25 -16.40 -11.88
N PRO A 194 8.95 -16.51 -10.58
CA PRO A 194 9.89 -17.08 -9.63
C PRO A 194 10.31 -18.52 -9.99
N GLU A 195 11.62 -18.75 -10.05
CA GLU A 195 12.25 -20.04 -10.37
C GLU A 195 13.54 -20.20 -9.55
N GLY A 196 13.88 -21.45 -9.21
CA GLY A 196 15.06 -21.78 -8.39
C GLY A 196 14.79 -21.69 -6.89
N GLY A 197 15.85 -21.53 -6.10
CA GLY A 197 15.76 -21.48 -4.63
C GLY A 197 14.91 -20.31 -4.13
N ILE A 198 14.08 -20.57 -3.11
CA ILE A 198 13.31 -19.52 -2.41
C ILE A 198 14.27 -18.63 -1.65
N LEU A 199 14.19 -17.31 -1.88
CA LEU A 199 15.03 -16.33 -1.19
C LEU A 199 14.35 -15.70 0.02
N GLY A 200 13.05 -15.44 -0.09
CA GLY A 200 12.26 -14.76 0.93
C GLY A 200 11.25 -13.80 0.32
N ALA A 201 10.78 -12.84 1.13
CA ALA A 201 9.81 -11.84 0.72
C ALA A 201 10.38 -10.42 0.77
N HIS A 202 9.96 -9.60 -0.19
CA HIS A 202 10.51 -8.29 -0.47
C HIS A 202 9.40 -7.25 -0.64
N ALA A 203 9.69 -6.02 -0.23
CA ALA A 203 8.78 -4.90 -0.37
C ALA A 203 9.19 -4.03 -1.56
N VAL A 204 8.24 -3.69 -2.42
CA VAL A 204 8.43 -2.85 -3.60
C VAL A 204 7.35 -1.78 -3.67
N VAL A 205 7.57 -0.77 -4.52
CA VAL A 205 6.55 0.24 -4.83
C VAL A 205 6.05 0.04 -6.24
N ILE A 206 4.74 -0.05 -6.43
CA ILE A 206 4.11 -0.12 -7.76
C ILE A 206 3.73 1.29 -8.18
N THR A 207 4.24 1.73 -9.32
CA THR A 207 4.06 3.11 -9.82
C THR A 207 3.15 3.20 -11.03
N GLY A 208 2.79 2.08 -11.65
CA GLY A 208 2.06 2.09 -12.91
C GLY A 208 1.64 0.72 -13.39
N TRP A 209 1.00 0.71 -14.55
CA TRP A 209 0.64 -0.48 -15.30
C TRP A 209 0.59 -0.21 -16.80
N ASP A 210 0.65 -1.27 -17.60
CA ASP A 210 0.35 -1.25 -19.03
C ASP A 210 -0.36 -2.55 -19.42
N ASP A 211 -1.65 -2.47 -19.75
CA ASP A 211 -2.50 -3.59 -20.19
C ASP A 211 -2.16 -4.06 -21.61
N SER A 212 -1.52 -3.20 -22.41
CA SER A 212 -1.17 -3.47 -23.79
C SER A 212 0.24 -4.05 -23.95
N LEU A 213 1.09 -3.91 -22.93
CA LEU A 213 2.46 -4.39 -22.97
C LEU A 213 2.49 -5.92 -23.09
N VAL A 214 3.27 -6.42 -24.04
CA VAL A 214 3.49 -7.84 -24.31
C VAL A 214 4.98 -8.09 -24.29
N TYR A 215 5.41 -9.13 -23.57
CA TYR A 215 6.82 -9.54 -23.53
C TYR A 215 6.95 -11.05 -23.71
N PRO A 216 7.79 -11.51 -24.66
CA PRO A 216 8.05 -12.93 -24.86
C PRO A 216 9.05 -13.44 -23.82
N TYR A 217 8.60 -14.27 -22.88
CA TYR A 217 9.50 -15.06 -22.04
C TYR A 217 9.83 -16.40 -22.71
N PRO A 218 10.95 -17.06 -22.35
CA PRO A 218 11.36 -18.33 -22.95
C PRO A 218 10.25 -19.39 -23.03
N ASN A 219 9.40 -19.48 -22.00
CA ASN A 219 8.37 -20.52 -21.91
C ASN A 219 6.95 -20.03 -22.23
N LYS A 220 6.69 -18.70 -22.19
CA LYS A 220 5.34 -18.14 -22.33
C LYS A 220 5.41 -16.65 -22.71
N THR A 221 4.69 -16.24 -23.74
CA THR A 221 4.45 -14.81 -23.96
C THR A 221 3.42 -14.31 -22.95
N ARG A 222 3.75 -13.24 -22.21
CA ARG A 222 2.86 -12.65 -21.20
C ARG A 222 2.41 -11.26 -21.65
N LYS A 223 1.21 -10.87 -21.22
CA LYS A 223 0.57 -9.59 -21.53
C LYS A 223 0.05 -8.96 -20.25
N GLY A 224 0.19 -7.65 -20.14
CA GLY A 224 -0.25 -6.90 -18.98
C GLY A 224 0.80 -6.92 -17.88
N PHE A 225 1.26 -5.73 -17.49
CA PHE A 225 2.36 -5.57 -16.55
C PHE A 225 2.10 -4.46 -15.55
N LEU A 226 2.64 -4.62 -14.34
CA LEU A 226 2.79 -3.59 -13.33
C LEU A 226 4.20 -3.00 -13.42
N ARG A 227 4.32 -1.68 -13.31
CA ARG A 227 5.62 -1.01 -13.19
C ARG A 227 6.01 -0.97 -11.72
N ILE A 228 7.14 -1.58 -11.37
CA ILE A 228 7.64 -1.63 -10.00
C ILE A 228 8.94 -0.85 -9.86
N ARG A 229 9.11 -0.23 -8.69
CA ARG A 229 10.34 0.40 -8.20
C ARG A 229 10.92 -0.47 -7.10
N ASN A 230 12.21 -0.79 -7.21
CA ASN A 230 12.95 -1.54 -6.22
C ASN A 230 13.88 -0.63 -5.39
N SER A 231 14.52 -1.19 -4.37
CA SER A 231 15.44 -0.52 -3.43
C SER A 231 16.86 -1.10 -3.51
N TRP A 232 17.30 -1.56 -4.68
CA TRP A 232 18.64 -2.12 -4.93
C TRP A 232 19.52 -1.20 -5.80
N GLY A 233 19.24 0.10 -5.76
CA GLY A 233 19.95 1.09 -6.54
C GLY A 233 19.58 1.08 -8.03
N GLN A 234 20.16 2.02 -8.78
CA GLN A 234 19.82 2.27 -10.18
C GLN A 234 20.39 1.22 -11.15
N ILE A 235 21.32 0.37 -10.70
CA ILE A 235 21.93 -0.66 -11.54
C ILE A 235 20.99 -1.85 -11.75
N TRP A 236 20.06 -2.09 -10.83
CA TRP A 236 19.10 -3.18 -10.94
C TRP A 236 17.99 -2.84 -11.94
N GLY A 237 17.69 -3.77 -12.85
CA GLY A 237 16.62 -3.59 -13.84
C GLY A 237 16.87 -2.42 -14.79
N GLU A 238 15.83 -1.62 -15.03
CA GLU A 238 15.89 -0.36 -15.77
C GLU A 238 15.95 0.80 -14.78
N SER A 239 17.16 1.27 -14.45
CA SER A 239 17.35 2.41 -13.54
C SER A 239 16.71 2.21 -12.16
N GLY A 240 16.66 0.97 -11.67
CA GLY A 240 16.05 0.62 -10.38
C GLY A 240 14.57 0.22 -10.45
N TYR A 241 14.03 0.10 -11.66
CA TYR A 241 12.65 -0.29 -11.91
C TYR A 241 12.56 -1.51 -12.82
N ALA A 242 11.40 -2.18 -12.84
CA ALA A 242 11.13 -3.26 -13.77
C ALA A 242 9.62 -3.39 -14.04
N TRP A 243 9.29 -4.10 -15.11
CA TRP A 243 7.93 -4.55 -15.42
C TRP A 243 7.69 -5.95 -14.85
N MET A 244 6.70 -6.05 -13.98
CA MET A 244 6.25 -7.31 -13.38
C MET A 244 5.01 -7.80 -14.12
N PRO A 245 4.99 -9.01 -14.69
CA PRO A 245 3.81 -9.53 -15.39
C PRO A 245 2.64 -9.69 -14.42
N TYR A 246 1.40 -9.49 -14.89
CA TYR A 246 0.20 -9.70 -14.06
C TYR A 246 0.07 -11.14 -13.56
N ASP A 247 0.63 -12.11 -14.27
CA ASP A 247 0.68 -13.49 -13.80
C ASP A 247 1.37 -13.61 -12.42
N TYR A 248 2.31 -12.73 -12.08
CA TYR A 248 2.92 -12.67 -10.75
C TYR A 248 1.89 -12.37 -9.64
N TYR A 249 0.82 -11.64 -9.97
CA TYR A 249 -0.27 -11.36 -9.04
C TYR A 249 -1.16 -12.58 -8.78
N TYR A 250 -1.34 -13.43 -9.80
CA TYR A 250 -2.30 -14.53 -9.76
C TYR A 250 -1.67 -15.89 -9.43
N GLU A 251 -0.39 -16.09 -9.73
CA GLU A 251 0.32 -17.34 -9.54
C GLU A 251 0.95 -17.43 -8.13
N LYS A 252 1.35 -18.64 -7.75
CA LYS A 252 1.84 -19.00 -6.41
C LYS A 252 2.95 -20.04 -6.50
N LEU A 253 3.78 -20.11 -5.46
CA LEU A 253 4.74 -21.20 -5.26
C LEU A 253 4.02 -22.55 -5.14
N ASP A 254 4.74 -23.64 -5.41
CA ASP A 254 4.23 -25.01 -5.28
C ASP A 254 3.71 -25.33 -3.87
N ILE A 255 4.28 -24.68 -2.85
CA ILE A 255 3.86 -24.76 -1.45
C ILE A 255 2.61 -23.93 -1.12
N GLY A 256 1.95 -23.34 -2.12
CA GLY A 256 0.69 -22.60 -1.99
C GLY A 256 0.84 -21.11 -1.67
N THR A 257 2.04 -20.64 -1.36
CA THR A 257 2.33 -19.23 -1.05
C THR A 257 2.21 -18.34 -2.30
N PRO A 258 1.33 -17.32 -2.32
CA PRO A 258 1.20 -16.40 -3.45
C PRO A 258 2.52 -15.67 -3.77
N TYR A 259 2.84 -15.47 -5.04
CA TYR A 259 4.01 -14.66 -5.39
C TYR A 259 3.80 -13.19 -5.01
N PHE A 260 2.58 -12.69 -5.18
CA PHE A 260 2.14 -11.39 -4.68
C PHE A 260 1.19 -11.63 -3.50
N PHE A 261 1.61 -11.31 -2.28
CA PHE A 261 0.84 -11.68 -1.08
C PHE A 261 0.05 -10.51 -0.48
N GLU A 262 0.47 -9.26 -0.73
CA GLU A 262 -0.13 -8.11 -0.05
C GLU A 262 0.17 -6.79 -0.74
N SER A 263 -0.78 -5.84 -0.66
CA SER A 263 -0.54 -4.46 -1.08
C SER A 263 -1.43 -3.43 -0.38
N TRP A 264 -0.92 -2.22 -0.26
CA TRP A 264 -1.49 -1.12 0.52
C TRP A 264 -1.39 0.22 -0.22
N SER A 265 -2.41 1.05 -0.05
CA SER A 265 -2.40 2.45 -0.49
C SER A 265 -2.47 3.37 0.71
N SER A 266 -1.68 4.45 0.71
CA SER A 266 -2.02 5.64 1.50
C SER A 266 -3.26 6.29 0.89
N VAL A 267 -4.19 6.76 1.71
CA VAL A 267 -5.42 7.39 1.25
C VAL A 267 -5.58 8.72 1.97
N ASP A 268 -5.68 9.80 1.20
CA ASP A 268 -5.90 11.16 1.71
C ASP A 268 -7.39 11.56 1.73
N VAL A 269 -8.28 10.59 1.46
CA VAL A 269 -9.72 10.71 1.70
C VAL A 269 -9.93 10.67 3.20
N ILE A 270 -10.60 11.70 3.72
CA ILE A 270 -11.23 11.61 5.04
C ILE A 270 -12.29 10.52 4.86
N VAL A 271 -12.00 9.30 5.30
CA VAL A 271 -13.02 8.24 5.42
C VAL A 271 -14.18 8.94 6.11
N PRO A 272 -15.40 8.97 5.53
CA PRO A 272 -16.51 9.65 6.17
C PRO A 272 -16.59 9.09 7.57
N VAL A 273 -16.24 9.94 8.54
CA VAL A 273 -16.45 9.66 9.94
C VAL A 273 -17.92 9.32 10.00
N SER A 274 -18.28 8.20 10.62
CA SER A 274 -19.68 7.83 10.82
C SER A 274 -20.46 9.09 11.17
N ALA A 275 -21.47 9.42 10.36
CA ALA A 275 -22.22 10.67 10.50
C ALA A 275 -22.69 10.80 11.95
N LYS A 276 -22.53 12.00 12.53
CA LYS A 276 -22.98 12.27 13.89
C LYS A 276 -24.49 12.46 13.92
N GLU A 277 -25.06 13.03 12.86
CA GLU A 277 -26.48 13.31 12.72
C GLU A 277 -26.96 13.10 11.27
N ILE A 278 -28.13 12.47 11.12
CA ILE A 278 -28.84 12.33 9.85
C ILE A 278 -30.28 12.78 10.07
N ILE A 279 -30.75 13.75 9.27
CA ILE A 279 -32.12 14.27 9.33
C ILE A 279 -32.84 13.90 8.03
N LEU A 280 -34.03 13.32 8.16
CA LEU A 280 -34.90 12.91 7.06
C LEU A 280 -36.32 13.44 7.30
N TRP A 281 -37.02 13.81 6.23
CA TRP A 281 -38.41 14.27 6.30
C TRP A 281 -39.35 13.31 5.56
N LEU A 282 -40.55 13.11 6.11
CA LEU A 282 -41.56 12.25 5.49
C LEU A 282 -41.98 12.79 4.12
N ASN A 283 -42.02 11.90 3.14
CA ASN A 283 -42.42 12.19 1.76
C ASN A 283 -41.52 13.21 1.02
N GLU A 284 -40.36 13.55 1.60
CA GLU A 284 -39.36 14.38 0.95
C GLU A 284 -38.14 13.56 0.57
N LYS A 285 -37.59 13.84 -0.61
CA LYS A 285 -36.31 13.26 -1.04
C LYS A 285 -35.11 14.07 -0.54
N LYS A 286 -35.33 15.07 0.32
CA LYS A 286 -34.27 15.86 0.93
C LYS A 286 -33.81 15.21 2.23
N ALA A 287 -32.51 15.30 2.52
CA ALA A 287 -31.90 14.86 3.77
C ALA A 287 -30.78 15.81 4.19
N LEU A 288 -30.44 15.82 5.49
CA LEU A 288 -29.20 16.42 5.98
C LEU A 288 -28.29 15.34 6.56
N ILE A 289 -26.99 15.45 6.28
CA ILE A 289 -25.93 14.68 6.94
C ILE A 289 -25.00 15.70 7.59
N ASP A 290 -24.89 15.69 8.92
CA ASP A 290 -24.07 16.64 9.69
C ASP A 290 -24.27 18.11 9.26
N GLY A 291 -25.53 18.50 9.03
CA GLY A 291 -25.94 19.85 8.58
C GLY A 291 -25.78 20.13 7.08
N THR A 292 -25.29 19.18 6.28
CA THR A 292 -25.13 19.33 4.82
C THR A 292 -26.27 18.66 4.07
N GLU A 293 -26.88 19.38 3.12
CA GLU A 293 -28.01 18.90 2.32
C GLU A 293 -27.61 17.86 1.28
N THR A 294 -28.41 16.80 1.18
CA THR A 294 -28.27 15.74 0.20
C THR A 294 -29.64 15.23 -0.27
N THR A 295 -29.65 14.43 -1.33
CA THR A 295 -30.87 13.88 -1.94
C THR A 295 -30.93 12.37 -1.76
N LEU A 296 -32.11 11.86 -1.43
CA LEU A 296 -32.46 10.45 -1.28
C LEU A 296 -32.97 9.89 -2.61
N ASP A 297 -32.63 8.63 -2.86
CA ASP A 297 -33.24 7.84 -3.94
C ASP A 297 -34.72 7.57 -3.67
N GLN A 298 -35.04 7.25 -2.42
CA GLN A 298 -36.38 6.99 -1.91
C GLN A 298 -36.67 7.86 -0.68
N ALA A 299 -37.81 8.56 -0.69
CA ALA A 299 -38.26 9.32 0.48
C ALA A 299 -38.69 8.37 1.62
N PRO A 300 -38.47 8.73 2.90
CA PRO A 300 -39.13 8.07 4.02
C PRO A 300 -40.64 8.16 3.88
N VAL A 301 -41.34 7.07 4.19
CA VAL A 301 -42.80 7.00 4.07
C VAL A 301 -43.42 6.44 5.33
N LEU A 302 -44.63 6.91 5.66
CA LEU A 302 -45.45 6.29 6.69
C LEU A 302 -46.25 5.14 6.08
N ASP A 303 -45.95 3.91 6.49
CA ASP A 303 -46.80 2.77 6.18
C ASP A 303 -48.06 2.83 7.05
N LYS A 304 -49.19 3.14 6.42
CA LYS A 304 -50.49 3.30 7.09
C LYS A 304 -51.03 1.99 7.66
N ASN A 305 -50.61 0.84 7.13
CA ASN A 305 -51.11 -0.46 7.58
C ASN A 305 -50.42 -0.90 8.88
N THR A 306 -49.13 -0.60 9.00
CA THR A 306 -48.32 -0.98 10.18
C THR A 306 -48.09 0.18 11.14
N ASN A 307 -48.49 1.40 10.77
CA ASN A 307 -48.21 2.65 11.46
C ASN A 307 -46.72 2.84 11.78
N ARG A 308 -45.85 2.44 10.84
CA ARG A 308 -44.38 2.55 10.96
C ARG A 308 -43.83 3.46 9.88
N THR A 309 -42.85 4.27 10.26
CA THR A 309 -42.04 5.01 9.28
C THR A 309 -41.01 4.07 8.67
N LEU A 310 -41.08 3.90 7.36
CA LEU A 310 -40.08 3.18 6.57
C LEU A 310 -39.04 4.17 6.07
N VAL A 311 -37.78 3.90 6.39
CA VAL A 311 -36.64 4.77 6.03
C VAL A 311 -35.66 4.05 5.11
N PRO A 312 -34.89 4.77 4.27
CA PRO A 312 -33.91 4.15 3.37
C PRO A 312 -32.72 3.60 4.15
N LEU A 313 -32.76 2.32 4.47
CA LEU A 313 -31.75 1.67 5.30
C LEU A 313 -30.34 1.77 4.72
N ARG A 314 -30.18 1.63 3.40
CA ARG A 314 -28.87 1.75 2.73
C ARG A 314 -28.27 3.13 2.98
N PHE A 315 -29.04 4.18 2.73
CA PHE A 315 -28.60 5.56 2.94
C PHE A 315 -28.14 5.79 4.39
N ILE A 316 -28.96 5.40 5.37
CA ILE A 316 -28.62 5.58 6.79
C ILE A 316 -27.40 4.73 7.16
N GLY A 317 -27.45 3.43 6.85
CA GLY A 317 -26.41 2.49 7.21
C GLY A 317 -25.06 2.88 6.65
N GLU A 318 -25.00 3.26 5.37
CA GLU A 318 -23.74 3.63 4.72
C GLU A 318 -23.13 4.91 5.27
N ASN A 319 -23.95 5.92 5.58
CA ASN A 319 -23.50 7.15 6.22
C ASN A 319 -23.15 6.96 7.71
N MET A 320 -23.69 5.93 8.36
CA MET A 320 -23.30 5.50 9.71
C MET A 320 -22.12 4.51 9.71
N GLY A 321 -21.41 4.38 8.59
CA GLY A 321 -20.24 3.51 8.50
C GLY A 321 -20.60 2.03 8.48
N TYR A 322 -21.67 1.63 7.79
CA TYR A 322 -21.97 0.22 7.47
C TYR A 322 -21.92 -0.02 5.96
N THR A 323 -21.73 -1.26 5.55
CA THR A 323 -22.08 -1.73 4.20
C THR A 323 -23.48 -2.34 4.29
N VAL A 324 -24.34 -2.08 3.30
CA VAL A 324 -25.71 -2.58 3.27
C VAL A 324 -25.96 -3.35 1.98
N GLU A 325 -25.93 -4.68 2.07
CA GLU A 325 -26.13 -5.60 0.95
C GLU A 325 -27.57 -6.15 0.97
N TYR A 326 -28.17 -6.30 -0.21
CA TYR A 326 -29.45 -7.00 -0.39
C TYR A 326 -29.27 -8.13 -1.40
N THR A 327 -29.39 -9.37 -0.93
CA THR A 327 -29.19 -10.57 -1.75
C THR A 327 -30.27 -11.59 -1.41
N SER A 328 -31.03 -12.03 -2.41
CA SER A 328 -32.04 -13.09 -2.27
C SER A 328 -33.02 -12.87 -1.11
N GLY A 329 -33.55 -11.66 -0.95
CA GLY A 329 -34.49 -11.33 0.13
C GLY A 329 -33.85 -11.07 1.50
N LYS A 330 -32.53 -11.23 1.64
CA LYS A 330 -31.79 -10.97 2.87
C LYS A 330 -31.08 -9.62 2.81
N ILE A 331 -31.30 -8.79 3.82
CA ILE A 331 -30.51 -7.58 4.07
C ILE A 331 -29.38 -7.94 5.03
N THR A 332 -28.14 -7.61 4.67
CA THR A 332 -26.98 -7.77 5.56
C THR A 332 -26.32 -6.42 5.78
N MET A 333 -26.18 -6.03 7.05
CA MET A 333 -25.42 -4.84 7.45
C MET A 333 -24.12 -5.26 8.11
N ARG A 334 -22.99 -4.74 7.65
CA ARG A 334 -21.67 -4.96 8.28
C ARG A 334 -21.00 -3.63 8.56
N LYS A 335 -20.52 -3.43 9.78
CA LYS A 335 -19.80 -2.23 10.15
C LYS A 335 -18.55 -2.10 9.26
N ARG A 336 -18.37 -0.95 8.62
CA ARG A 336 -17.10 -0.50 8.02
C ARG A 336 -16.21 -0.19 9.21
N ILE A 337 -15.31 -1.11 9.53
CA ILE A 337 -14.37 -0.92 10.65
C ILE A 337 -13.22 -0.07 10.15
#